data_AF-A0A9P9PCA1-F1
#
_entry.id   AF-A0A9P9PCA1-F1
#
_cell.length_a   1.000
_cell.length_b   1.000
_cell.length_c   1.000
_cell.angle_alpha   90.00
_cell.angle_beta   90.00
_cell.angle_gamma   90.00
#
_symmetry.space_group_name_H-M   'P 1'
#
loop_
_entity.id
_entity.type
_entity.pdbx_description
1 polymer ?
#
loop_
_entity_poly.entity_id
_entity_poly.type
_entity_poly.pdbx_seq_one_letter_code
_entity_poly.pdbx_strand_id
1 'polypeptide(L)'
;MEIPVYKIKYTLAIPDPFMNQPRHHTVLFLPVPSHPSGSGTIHHVIGDLVSGMSYACRLEPKPESVDTFYSRELLGHVNEDDYPKAFEDILKRLDPPPMQRRFSTKTMRIEQCKPDGSWYEEGEVKGRTWKCAEWIDEKAVPALIKAGLLK
;
A
#
# COMPACT_ATOMS: atom_id res chain seq x y z
N MET A 1 3.80 -5.42 25.37
CA MET A 1 4.13 -3.98 25.20
C MET A 1 3.26 -3.42 24.07
N GLU A 2 3.21 -2.11 23.84
CA GLU A 2 2.50 -1.55 22.67
C GLU A 2 3.51 -1.09 21.61
N ILE A 3 3.27 -1.45 20.36
CA ILE A 3 4.09 -1.09 19.20
C ILE A 3 3.33 -0.01 18.41
N PRO A 4 3.91 1.19 18.21
CA PRO A 4 3.26 2.22 17.43
C PRO A 4 3.22 1.85 15.95
N VAL A 5 2.08 2.10 15.30
CA VAL A 5 1.87 1.87 13.88
C VAL A 5 1.83 3.21 13.16
N TYR A 6 2.72 3.38 12.20
CA TYR A 6 2.83 4.62 11.44
C TYR A 6 2.42 4.42 9.99
N LYS A 7 1.75 5.42 9.41
CA LYS A 7 1.64 5.58 7.96
C LYS A 7 2.82 6.42 7.49
N ILE A 8 3.62 5.85 6.59
CA ILE A 8 4.75 6.53 5.97
C ILE A 8 4.43 6.80 4.52
N LYS A 9 4.79 8.00 4.05
CA LYS A 9 4.75 8.37 2.64
C LYS A 9 6.17 8.59 2.17
N TYR A 10 6.51 7.96 1.04
CA TYR A 10 7.75 8.18 0.32
C TYR A 10 7.49 8.82 -1.04
N THR A 11 8.29 9.80 -1.42
CA THR A 11 8.33 10.37 -2.77
C THR A 11 8.73 9.28 -3.76
N LEU A 12 8.00 9.16 -4.87
CA LEU A 12 8.35 8.23 -5.93
C LEU A 12 9.53 8.77 -6.73
N ALA A 13 10.57 7.95 -6.90
CA ALA A 13 11.69 8.28 -7.79
C ALA A 13 11.24 8.42 -9.25
N ILE A 14 10.28 7.57 -9.66
CA ILE A 14 9.64 7.61 -10.97
C ILE A 14 8.12 7.64 -10.75
N PRO A 15 7.43 8.74 -11.08
CA PRO A 15 5.97 8.80 -11.04
C PRO A 15 5.34 7.75 -11.97
N ASP A 16 4.14 7.30 -11.63
CA ASP A 16 3.38 6.45 -12.54
C ASP A 16 3.02 7.25 -13.80
N PRO A 17 3.42 6.80 -15.01
CA PRO A 17 3.20 7.56 -16.25
C PRO A 17 1.72 7.72 -16.59
N PHE A 18 0.83 6.95 -15.94
CA PHE A 18 -0.59 6.97 -16.18
C PHE A 18 -1.39 7.79 -15.16
N MET A 19 -0.71 8.55 -14.30
CA MET A 19 -1.33 9.33 -13.23
C MET A 19 -0.94 10.81 -13.34
N ASN A 20 -1.96 11.69 -13.33
CA ASN A 20 -1.78 13.13 -13.56
C ASN A 20 -1.30 13.92 -12.33
N GLN A 21 -1.11 13.27 -11.18
CA GLN A 21 -0.68 13.92 -9.93
C GLN A 21 0.42 13.12 -9.25
N PRO A 22 1.39 13.80 -8.60
CA PRO A 22 2.42 13.12 -7.82
C PRO A 22 1.73 12.34 -6.69
N ARG A 23 1.97 11.04 -6.67
CA ARG A 23 1.54 10.15 -5.60
C ARG A 23 2.76 9.74 -4.78
N HIS A 24 2.52 9.41 -3.53
CA HIS A 24 3.53 8.84 -2.64
C HIS A 24 3.38 7.33 -2.60
N HIS A 25 4.50 6.61 -2.47
CA HIS A 25 4.44 5.23 -2.01
C HIS A 25 4.07 5.24 -0.53
N THR A 26 2.92 4.67 -0.21
CA THR A 26 2.38 4.68 1.16
C THR A 26 2.51 3.29 1.77
N VAL A 27 3.07 3.23 2.98
CA VAL A 27 3.30 1.97 3.71
C VAL A 27 2.85 2.11 5.17
N LEU A 28 2.51 1.00 5.80
CA LEU A 28 2.52 0.91 7.26
C LEU A 28 3.95 0.61 7.72
N PHE A 29 4.39 1.24 8.81
CA PHE A 29 5.69 1.01 9.43
C PHE A 29 5.49 0.74 10.92
N LEU A 30 6.11 -0.35 11.41
CA LEU A 30 6.13 -0.72 12.82
C LEU A 30 7.60 -0.85 13.25
N PRO A 31 8.10 0.01 14.15
CA PRO A 31 9.47 -0.08 14.62
C PRO A 31 9.69 -1.38 15.38
N VAL A 32 10.87 -1.98 15.25
CA VAL A 32 11.30 -3.10 16.07
C VAL A 32 11.96 -2.53 17.32
N PRO A 33 11.35 -2.62 18.52
CA PRO A 33 11.84 -1.92 19.71
C PRO A 33 13.27 -2.29 20.12
N SER A 34 13.70 -3.52 19.82
CA SER A 34 15.02 -4.02 20.14
C SER A 34 16.12 -3.62 19.16
N HIS A 35 15.79 -2.95 18.05
CA HIS A 35 16.78 -2.64 17.00
C HIS A 35 17.37 -1.22 17.20
N PRO A 36 18.70 -1.09 17.42
CA PRO A 36 19.33 0.17 17.83
C PRO A 36 19.28 1.28 16.77
N SER A 37 19.06 0.93 15.50
CA SER A 37 18.95 1.89 14.40
C SER A 37 17.56 2.51 14.24
N GLY A 38 16.57 2.07 15.01
CA GLY A 38 15.17 2.48 14.81
C GLY A 38 14.54 1.93 13.52
N SER A 39 15.08 0.82 13.00
CA SER A 39 14.47 0.06 11.90
C SER A 39 13.14 -0.54 12.31
N GLY A 40 12.36 -0.91 11.31
CA GLY A 40 11.03 -1.45 11.51
C GLY A 40 10.59 -2.31 10.33
N THR A 41 9.53 -3.07 10.53
CA THR A 41 8.88 -3.77 9.44
C THR A 41 7.93 -2.83 8.73
N ILE A 42 8.00 -2.82 7.40
CA ILE A 42 6.97 -2.20 6.58
C ILE A 42 5.97 -3.23 6.08
N HIS A 43 4.70 -2.82 5.97
CA HIS A 43 3.65 -3.56 5.29
C HIS A 43 3.09 -2.69 4.17
N HIS A 44 3.06 -3.24 2.96
CA HIS A 44 2.63 -2.49 1.78
C HIS A 44 2.11 -3.41 0.69
N VAL A 45 1.67 -2.79 -0.40
CA VAL A 45 1.46 -3.49 -1.67
C VAL A 45 2.50 -3.02 -2.67
N ILE A 46 3.07 -3.97 -3.41
CA ILE A 46 4.04 -3.76 -4.49
C ILE A 46 3.45 -4.19 -5.82
N GLY A 47 3.95 -3.63 -6.91
CA GLY A 47 3.47 -3.89 -8.26
C GLY A 47 3.02 -2.62 -8.96
N ASP A 48 2.29 -2.77 -10.06
CA ASP A 48 1.92 -1.68 -10.95
C ASP A 48 0.50 -1.87 -11.51
N LEU A 49 0.03 -0.89 -12.30
CA LEU A 49 -1.33 -0.93 -12.82
C LEU A 49 -1.54 -1.98 -13.92
N VAL A 50 -0.46 -2.48 -14.53
CA VAL A 50 -0.46 -3.42 -15.66
C VAL A 50 -0.32 -4.87 -15.21
N SER A 51 0.55 -5.13 -14.23
CA SER A 51 0.73 -6.46 -13.64
C SER A 51 -0.22 -6.71 -12.46
N GLY A 52 -0.79 -5.65 -11.88
CA GLY A 52 -1.49 -5.69 -10.60
C GLY A 52 -0.53 -5.55 -9.42
N MET A 53 -1.09 -5.59 -8.22
CA MET A 53 -0.31 -5.44 -7.00
C MET A 53 -0.46 -6.65 -6.08
N SER A 54 0.48 -6.80 -5.16
CA SER A 54 0.51 -7.88 -4.17
C SER A 54 1.00 -7.36 -2.84
N TYR A 55 0.45 -7.89 -1.76
CA TYR A 55 0.92 -7.60 -0.41
C TYR A 55 2.36 -8.10 -0.22
N ALA A 56 3.17 -7.29 0.44
CA ALA A 56 4.51 -7.64 0.87
C ALA A 56 4.85 -7.00 2.22
N CYS A 57 5.77 -7.62 2.94
CA CYS A 57 6.36 -7.05 4.14
C CYS A 57 7.87 -7.32 4.18
N ARG A 58 8.63 -6.38 4.73
CA ARG A 58 10.08 -6.49 4.88
C ARG A 58 10.61 -5.56 5.96
N LEU A 59 11.78 -5.86 6.49
CA LEU A 59 12.51 -4.96 7.37
C LEU A 59 13.10 -3.80 6.58
N GLU A 60 12.94 -2.57 7.06
CA GLU A 60 13.53 -1.36 6.51
C GLU A 60 14.23 -0.53 7.59
N PRO A 61 15.19 0.33 7.20
CA PRO A 61 15.73 1.36 8.08
C PRO A 61 14.64 2.28 8.63
N LYS A 62 15.03 3.13 9.57
CA LYS A 62 14.18 4.20 10.07
C LYS A 62 13.68 5.06 8.89
N PRO A 63 12.38 5.37 8.76
CA PRO A 63 11.85 6.09 7.60
C PRO A 63 12.58 7.39 7.31
N GLU A 64 12.90 8.17 8.35
CA GLU A 64 13.56 9.47 8.23
C GLU A 64 15.03 9.40 7.78
N SER A 65 15.64 8.20 7.72
CA SER A 65 16.99 8.04 7.16
C SER A 65 16.98 7.72 5.67
N VAL A 66 15.82 7.64 5.03
CA VAL A 66 15.67 7.36 3.60
C VAL A 66 15.42 8.66 2.85
N ASP A 67 16.20 8.95 1.79
CA ASP A 67 16.14 10.22 1.05
C ASP A 67 14.75 10.54 0.46
N THR A 68 13.97 9.50 0.14
CA THR A 68 12.61 9.67 -0.39
C THR A 68 11.55 9.90 0.68
N PHE A 69 11.91 9.94 1.96
CA PHE A 69 10.96 10.21 3.04
C PHE A 69 10.21 11.52 2.83
N TYR A 70 8.89 11.45 2.88
CA TYR A 70 8.03 12.63 2.73
C TYR A 70 7.32 12.97 4.04
N SER A 71 6.65 12.00 4.67
CA SER A 71 5.92 12.26 5.91
C SER A 71 5.67 11.00 6.72
N ARG A 72 5.44 11.19 8.03
CA ARG A 72 5.00 10.16 8.97
C ARG A 72 3.76 10.63 9.72
N GLU A 73 2.80 9.71 9.88
CA GLU A 73 1.57 9.90 10.63
C GLU A 73 1.39 8.72 11.59
N LEU A 74 1.20 8.98 12.89
CA LEU A 74 0.87 7.93 13.85
C LEU A 74 -0.59 7.54 13.67
N LEU A 75 -0.85 6.25 13.39
CA LEU A 75 -2.21 5.73 13.22
C LEU A 75 -2.80 5.15 14.50
N GLY A 76 -1.95 4.71 15.43
CA GLY A 76 -2.35 4.05 16.67
C GLY A 76 -1.27 3.08 17.15
N HIS A 77 -1.66 2.13 18.01
CA HIS A 77 -0.78 1.11 18.55
C HIS A 77 -1.37 -0.29 18.37
N VAL A 78 -0.50 -1.29 18.27
CA VAL A 78 -0.82 -2.73 18.30
C VAL A 78 -0.15 -3.37 19.51
N ASN A 79 -0.79 -4.35 20.13
CA ASN A 79 -0.15 -5.13 21.19
C ASN A 79 0.96 -6.00 20.59
N GLU A 80 2.10 -6.05 21.26
CA GLU A 80 3.21 -6.95 20.92
C GLU A 80 2.78 -8.42 20.82
N ASP A 81 1.80 -8.87 21.62
CA ASP A 81 1.27 -10.24 21.55
C ASP A 81 0.53 -10.54 20.23
N ASP A 82 0.01 -9.50 19.57
CA ASP A 82 -0.73 -9.61 18.31
C ASP A 82 0.17 -9.46 17.07
N TYR A 83 1.42 -9.01 17.26
CA TYR A 83 2.37 -8.71 16.19
C TYR A 83 3.57 -9.67 16.20
N PRO A 84 4.01 -10.22 15.05
CA PRO A 84 3.52 -9.94 13.69
C PRO A 84 2.31 -10.77 13.27
N LYS A 85 1.99 -11.86 13.97
CA LYS A 85 1.13 -12.92 13.44
C LYS A 85 -0.30 -12.46 13.10
N ALA A 86 -1.06 -12.00 14.09
CA ALA A 86 -2.46 -11.62 13.85
C ALA A 86 -2.56 -10.42 12.91
N PHE A 87 -1.64 -9.46 13.07
CA PHE A 87 -1.52 -8.28 12.21
C PHE A 87 -1.29 -8.66 10.73
N GLU A 88 -0.28 -9.49 10.45
CA GLU A 88 0.01 -9.94 9.09
C GLU A 88 -1.09 -10.83 8.52
N ASP A 89 -1.70 -11.70 9.32
CA ASP A 89 -2.77 -12.59 8.88
C ASP A 89 -4.00 -11.79 8.41
N ILE A 90 -4.31 -10.66 9.05
CA ILE A 90 -5.35 -9.75 8.56
C ILE A 90 -4.93 -9.12 7.24
N LEU A 91 -3.72 -8.57 7.15
CA LEU A 91 -3.28 -7.86 5.94
C LEU A 91 -3.14 -8.78 4.72
N LYS A 92 -2.65 -10.02 4.90
CA LYS A 92 -2.52 -11.03 3.83
C LYS A 92 -3.87 -11.47 3.25
N ARG A 93 -4.97 -11.33 4.00
CA ARG A 93 -6.33 -11.69 3.55
C ARG A 93 -7.02 -10.57 2.79
N LEU A 94 -6.48 -9.35 2.80
CA LEU A 94 -7.06 -8.24 2.06
C LEU A 94 -6.67 -8.33 0.59
N ASP A 95 -7.66 -8.17 -0.29
CA ASP A 95 -7.40 -8.08 -1.72
C ASP A 95 -6.50 -6.87 -2.01
N PRO A 96 -5.32 -7.06 -2.62
CA PRO A 96 -4.51 -5.95 -3.09
C PRO A 96 -5.17 -5.30 -4.31
N PRO A 97 -4.73 -4.09 -4.72
CA PRO A 97 -5.19 -3.49 -5.96
C PRO A 97 -4.95 -4.42 -7.16
N PRO A 98 -6.01 -4.75 -7.93
CA PRO A 98 -5.87 -5.63 -9.08
C PRO A 98 -5.17 -4.91 -10.24
N MET A 99 -4.90 -5.67 -11.31
CA MET A 99 -4.57 -5.09 -12.60
C MET A 99 -5.71 -4.15 -13.04
N GLN A 100 -5.34 -2.94 -13.43
CA GLN A 100 -6.28 -1.87 -13.83
C GLN A 100 -5.97 -1.34 -15.22
N ARG A 101 -4.90 -1.80 -15.86
CA ARG A 101 -4.51 -1.43 -17.21
C ARG A 101 -4.00 -2.66 -17.95
N ARG A 102 -4.23 -2.72 -19.26
CA ARG A 102 -3.67 -3.76 -20.12
C ARG A 102 -3.33 -3.17 -21.49
N PHE A 103 -2.42 -3.82 -22.20
CA PHE A 103 -2.14 -3.48 -23.59
C PHE A 103 -3.31 -3.90 -24.50
N SER A 104 -3.84 -2.95 -25.27
CA SER A 104 -4.86 -3.18 -26.28
C SER A 104 -4.19 -3.31 -27.65
N THR A 105 -4.34 -4.47 -28.28
CA THR A 105 -3.85 -4.71 -29.66
C THR A 105 -4.67 -3.96 -30.72
N LYS A 106 -5.87 -3.48 -30.37
CA LYS A 106 -6.72 -2.69 -31.28
C LYS A 106 -6.20 -1.27 -31.44
N THR A 107 -5.78 -0.65 -30.34
CA THR A 107 -5.34 0.76 -30.31
C THR A 107 -3.83 0.89 -30.18
N MET A 108 -3.12 -0.22 -29.95
CA MET A 108 -1.68 -0.30 -29.71
C MET A 108 -1.24 0.57 -28.50
N ARG A 109 -2.09 0.64 -27.47
CA ARG A 109 -1.88 1.47 -26.27
C ARG A 109 -2.15 0.68 -24.99
N ILE A 110 -1.54 1.12 -23.89
CA ILE A 110 -1.91 0.67 -22.54
C ILE A 110 -3.14 1.45 -22.08
N GLU A 111 -4.25 0.74 -21.90
CA GLU A 111 -5.54 1.32 -21.59
C GLU A 111 -6.09 0.78 -20.27
N GLN A 112 -6.95 1.56 -19.64
CA GLN A 112 -7.60 1.15 -18.40
C GLN A 112 -8.60 0.02 -18.67
N CYS A 113 -8.59 -0.98 -17.79
CA CYS A 113 -9.53 -2.10 -17.76
C CYS A 113 -10.30 -2.10 -16.44
N LYS A 114 -11.40 -2.86 -16.40
CA LYS A 114 -12.18 -3.11 -15.20
C LYS A 114 -11.36 -3.98 -14.23
N PRO A 115 -11.74 -4.04 -12.93
CA PRO A 115 -11.04 -4.87 -11.94
C PRO A 115 -10.99 -6.37 -12.28
N ASP A 116 -11.93 -6.86 -13.08
CA ASP A 116 -11.98 -8.24 -13.61
C ASP A 116 -11.13 -8.44 -14.87
N GLY A 117 -10.46 -7.39 -15.36
CA GLY A 117 -9.64 -7.40 -16.57
C GLY A 117 -10.44 -7.25 -17.88
N SER A 118 -11.75 -7.05 -17.83
CA SER A 118 -12.54 -6.73 -19.03
C SER A 118 -12.25 -5.28 -19.48
N TRP A 119 -12.49 -5.00 -20.77
CA TRP A 119 -12.40 -3.63 -21.26
C TRP A 119 -13.63 -2.82 -20.84
N TYR A 120 -13.46 -1.51 -20.74
CA TYR A 120 -14.58 -0.57 -20.70
C TYR A 120 -15.18 -0.41 -22.10
N GLU A 121 -16.49 -0.27 -22.18
CA GLU A 121 -17.18 0.02 -23.43
C GLU A 121 -17.01 1.49 -23.85
N GLU A 122 -17.30 1.80 -25.12
CA GLU A 122 -17.27 3.17 -25.60
C GLU A 122 -18.30 4.04 -24.84
N GLY A 123 -17.85 5.17 -24.30
CA GLY A 123 -18.66 6.06 -23.47
C GLY A 123 -18.87 5.59 -22.01
N GLU A 124 -18.38 4.39 -21.65
CA GLU A 124 -18.44 3.94 -20.26
C GLU A 124 -17.51 4.78 -19.37
N VAL A 125 -18.04 5.22 -18.22
CA VAL A 125 -17.26 6.00 -17.25
C VAL A 125 -16.22 5.09 -16.60
N LYS A 126 -14.95 5.42 -16.80
CA LYS A 126 -13.83 4.71 -16.19
C LYS A 126 -13.78 4.99 -14.69
N GLY A 127 -13.62 3.93 -13.89
CA GLY A 127 -13.43 4.07 -12.45
C GLY A 127 -12.13 4.80 -12.11
N ARG A 128 -12.00 5.24 -10.85
CA ARG A 128 -10.73 5.78 -10.35
C ARG A 128 -9.65 4.68 -10.31
N THR A 129 -8.40 5.07 -10.50
CA THR A 129 -7.25 4.20 -10.24
C THR A 129 -7.01 4.05 -8.74
N TRP A 130 -6.72 2.83 -8.30
CA TRP A 130 -6.50 2.44 -6.91
C TRP A 130 -5.06 1.91 -6.75
N LYS A 131 -4.29 2.46 -5.80
CA LYS A 131 -2.88 2.05 -5.55
C LYS A 131 -2.65 1.80 -4.05
N CYS A 132 -1.39 1.76 -3.63
CA CYS A 132 -0.99 1.49 -2.25
C CYS A 132 -1.60 2.45 -1.23
N ALA A 133 -1.68 3.76 -1.54
CA ALA A 133 -2.28 4.74 -0.64
C ALA A 133 -3.73 4.38 -0.28
N GLU A 134 -4.55 4.10 -1.29
CA GLU A 134 -5.94 3.76 -1.05
C GLU A 134 -6.13 2.35 -0.48
N TRP A 135 -5.22 1.39 -0.74
CA TRP A 135 -5.22 0.11 -0.02
C TRP A 135 -4.98 0.30 1.48
N ILE A 136 -4.04 1.17 1.85
CA ILE A 136 -3.74 1.49 3.24
C ILE A 136 -4.95 2.18 3.90
N ASP A 137 -5.42 3.29 3.32
CA ASP A 137 -6.43 4.15 3.93
C ASP A 137 -7.83 3.51 3.92
N GLU A 138 -8.19 2.75 2.87
CA GLU A 138 -9.57 2.25 2.68
C GLU A 138 -9.74 0.77 3.05
N LYS A 139 -8.65 0.00 3.17
CA LYS A 139 -8.71 -1.45 3.49
C LYS A 139 -7.91 -1.80 4.73
N ALA A 140 -6.59 -1.58 4.72
CA ALA A 140 -5.70 -2.05 5.76
C ALA A 140 -6.02 -1.44 7.12
N VAL A 141 -6.04 -0.11 7.23
CA VAL A 141 -6.31 0.58 8.48
C VAL A 141 -7.71 0.25 9.02
N PRO A 142 -8.80 0.34 8.23
CA PRO A 142 -10.13 -0.06 8.71
C PRO A 142 -10.21 -1.53 9.15
N ALA A 143 -9.54 -2.45 8.46
CA ALA A 143 -9.55 -3.87 8.82
C ALA A 143 -8.84 -4.12 10.15
N LEU A 144 -7.70 -3.48 10.38
CA LEU A 144 -6.94 -3.58 11.63
C LEU A 144 -7.72 -2.99 12.81
N ILE A 145 -8.38 -1.85 12.63
CA ILE A 145 -9.26 -1.25 13.65
C ILE A 145 -10.43 -2.18 13.95
N LYS A 146 -11.11 -2.70 12.91
CA LYS A 146 -12.25 -3.61 13.07
C LYS A 146 -11.86 -4.91 13.79
N ALA A 147 -10.64 -5.40 13.58
CA ALA A 147 -10.10 -6.56 14.28
C ALA A 147 -9.64 -6.25 15.71
N GLY A 148 -9.68 -4.99 16.14
CA GLY A 148 -9.21 -4.56 17.46
C GLY A 148 -7.69 -4.59 17.61
N LEU A 149 -6.95 -4.71 16.50
CA LEU A 149 -5.49 -4.77 16.48
C LEU A 149 -4.83 -3.39 16.43
N LEU A 150 -5.55 -2.37 15.94
CA LEU A 150 -5.08 -0.99 15.91
C LEU A 150 -6.00 -0.12 16.77
N LYS A 151 -5.44 0.50 17.80
CA LYS A 151 -6.15 1.34 18.80
C LYS A 151 -5.52 2.71 18.94
#